data_AF-A0A968DC03-F1
#
_entry.id   AF-A0A968DC03-F1
#
_cell.length_a   1.000
_cell.length_b   1.000
_cell.length_c   1.000
_cell.angle_alpha   90.00
_cell.angle_beta   90.00
_cell.angle_gamma   90.00
#
_symmetry.space_group_name_H-M   'P 1'
#
loop_
_entity.id
_entity.type
_entity.pdbx_description
1 polymer ?
#
loop_
_entity_poly.entity_id
_entity_poly.type
_entity_poly.pdbx_seq_one_letter_code
_entity_poly.pdbx_strand_id
1 'polypeptide(L)' 'MKTRGVLLSTDGPLNNVIKIKPPMVLTTEDVDMVLRGLDDELAAMEGAVP' A
#
# COMPACT_ATOMS: atom_id res chain seq x y z
N MET A 1 -4.69 3.24 3.31
CA MET A 1 -3.32 3.81 3.06
C MET A 1 -3.20 5.34 3.08
N LYS A 2 -3.90 6.13 2.25
CA LYS A 2 -3.73 7.61 2.20
C LYS A 2 -3.91 8.32 3.55
N THR A 3 -4.89 7.87 4.34
CA THR A 3 -5.16 8.32 5.71
C THR A 3 -4.00 8.04 6.69
N ARG A 4 -3.14 7.07 6.37
CA ARG A 4 -1.93 6.71 7.12
C ARG A 4 -0.69 7.45 6.61
N GLY A 5 -0.84 8.46 5.75
CA GLY A 5 0.27 9.24 5.20
C GLY A 5 1.07 8.56 4.08
N VAL A 6 0.66 7.37 3.64
CA VAL A 6 1.32 6.63 2.54
C VAL A 6 0.58 6.91 1.23
N LEU A 7 1.30 7.48 0.26
CA LEU A 7 0.79 7.78 -1.08
C LEU A 7 1.11 6.63 -2.04
N LEU A 8 0.06 5.99 -2.52
CA LEU A 8 0.13 4.95 -3.54
C LEU A 8 -0.72 5.36 -4.74
N SER A 9 -0.46 4.75 -5.89
CA SER A 9 -1.27 4.89 -7.09
C SER A 9 -1.71 3.52 -7.58
N THR A 10 -2.64 3.49 -8.53
CA THR A 10 -3.02 2.28 -9.26
C THR A 10 -2.54 2.37 -10.70
N ASP A 11 -2.38 1.22 -11.35
CA ASP A 11 -1.99 1.10 -12.75
C ASP A 11 -2.78 -0.02 -13.46
N GLY A 12 -2.56 -0.15 -14.77
CA GLY A 12 -3.16 -1.14 -15.64
C GLY A 12 -4.54 -0.74 -16.17
N PRO A 13 -5.03 -1.43 -17.23
CA PRO A 13 -6.29 -1.08 -17.89
C PRO A 13 -7.53 -1.23 -16.98
N LEU A 14 -7.42 -2.02 -15.92
CA LEU A 14 -8.49 -2.24 -14.95
C LEU A 14 -8.31 -1.44 -13.65
N ASN A 15 -7.26 -0.61 -13.55
CA ASN A 15 -6.91 0.16 -12.34
C ASN A 15 -6.85 -0.68 -11.05
N ASN A 16 -6.51 -1.97 -11.16
CA ASN A 16 -6.51 -2.93 -10.05
C ASN A 16 -5.10 -3.38 -9.64
N VAL A 17 -4.06 -2.77 -10.21
CA VAL A 17 -2.67 -3.06 -9.84
C VAL A 17 -2.17 -1.92 -8.95
N ILE A 18 -1.86 -2.22 -7.69
CA ILE A 18 -1.26 -1.24 -6.78
C ILE A 18 0.18 -0.99 -7.24
N LYS A 19 0.53 0.29 -7.45
CA LYS A 19 1.85 0.72 -7.91
C LYS A 19 2.64 1.38 -6.78
N ILE A 20 3.85 0.88 -6.59
CA ILE A 20 4.84 1.38 -5.63
C ILE A 20 6.04 1.90 -6.42
N LYS A 21 6.27 3.22 -6.37
CA LYS A 21 7.38 3.89 -7.06
C LYS A 21 7.90 5.08 -6.22
N PRO A 22 8.62 4.81 -5.12
CA PRO A 22 9.17 5.85 -4.28
C PRO A 22 10.43 6.49 -4.89
N PRO A 23 10.91 7.61 -4.33
CA PRO A 23 12.25 8.13 -4.61
C PRO A 23 13.35 7.12 -4.25
N MET A 24 14.51 7.22 -4.91
CA MET A 24 15.64 6.30 -4.69
C MET A 24 16.28 6.36 -3.29
N VAL A 25 15.96 7.39 -2.51
CA VAL A 25 16.49 7.59 -1.15
C VAL A 25 15.71 6.84 -0.06
N LEU A 26 14.70 6.05 -0.44
CA LEU A 26 13.89 5.24 0.46
C LEU A 26 14.77 4.28 1.28
N THR A 27 14.47 4.15 2.57
CA THR A 27 15.15 3.19 3.45
C THR A 27 14.32 1.92 3.66
N THR A 28 14.92 0.89 4.27
CA THR A 28 14.21 -0.34 4.65
C THR A 28 13.12 -0.06 5.68
N GLU A 29 13.35 0.87 6.61
CA GLU A 29 12.39 1.26 7.63
C GLU A 29 11.14 1.92 7.00
N ASP A 30 11.32 2.73 5.96
CA ASP A 30 10.21 3.29 5.19
C ASP A 30 9.37 2.18 4.52
N VAL A 31 10.05 1.19 3.93
CA VAL A 31 9.40 0.02 3.30
C VAL A 31 8.61 -0.77 4.34
N ASP A 32 9.22 -1.07 5.48
CA ASP A 32 8.58 -1.83 6.56
C ASP A 32 7.31 -1.13 7.08
N MET A 33 7.36 0.20 7.23
CA MET A 33 6.18 1.00 7.60
C MET A 33 5.06 0.84 6.57
N VAL A 34 5.37 0.94 5.27
CA VAL A 34 4.38 0.82 4.19
C VAL A 34 3.79 -0.59 4.14
N LEU A 35 4.64 -1.63 4.23
CA LEU A 35 4.20 -3.02 4.16
C LEU A 35 3.30 -3.40 5.33
N ARG A 36 3.65 -3.02 6.56
CA ARG A 36 2.78 -3.25 7.73
C ARG A 36 1.43 -2.57 7.58
N GLY A 37 1.42 -1.31 7.13
CA GLY A 37 0.17 -0.59 6.91
C GLY A 37 -0.68 -1.22 5.81
N LEU A 38 -0.07 -1.79 4.77
CA LEU A 38 -0.79 -2.47 3.70
C LEU A 38 -1.36 -3.80 4.17
N ASP A 39 -0.59 -4.58 4.94
CA ASP A 39 -1.00 -5.85 5.53
C ASP A 39 -2.22 -5.68 6.45
N ASP A 40 -2.18 -4.69 7.35
CA ASP A 40 -3.31 -4.34 8.22
C ASP A 40 -4.60 -4.08 7.44
N GLU A 41 -4.51 -3.31 6.35
CA GLU A 41 -5.68 -2.89 5.57
C GLU A 41 -6.23 -4.05 4.74
N LEU A 42 -5.36 -4.91 4.19
CA LEU A 42 -5.78 -6.11 3.47
C LEU A 42 -6.43 -7.11 4.42
N ALA A 43 -5.84 -7.37 5.59
CA ALA A 43 -6.42 -8.24 6.60
C ALA A 43 -7.78 -7.74 7.09
N ALA A 44 -7.93 -6.42 7.29
CA ALA A 44 -9.21 -5.81 7.64
C ALA A 44 -10.26 -5.97 6.54
N MET A 45 -9.85 -5.92 5.26
CA MET A 45 -10.72 -6.17 4.12
C MET A 45 -11.14 -7.64 4.03
N GLU A 46 -10.23 -8.59 4.25
CA GLU A 46 -10.53 -10.03 4.24
C GLU A 46 -11.58 -10.43 5.28
N GLY A 47 -11.54 -9.82 6.47
CA GLY A 47 -12.58 -10.01 7.50
C GLY A 47 -13.90 -9.28 7.21
N ALA A 48 -13.93 -8.38 6.22
CA ALA A 48 -15.10 -7.62 5.80
C ALA A 48 -15.75 -8.16 4.51
N VAL A 49 -15.17 -9.19 3.89
CA VAL A 49 -15.82 -9.95 2.81
C VAL A 49 -16.78 -10.97 3.46
N PRO A 50 -18.10 -10.91 3.20
CA PRO A 50 -19.03 -11.94 3.66
C PRO A 50 -18.77 -13.32 3.02
#